data_AF-A0A973IQ34-F1
#
_entry.id   AF-A0A973IQ34-F1
#
_cell.length_a   1.000
_cell.length_b   1.000
_cell.length_c   1.000
_cell.angle_alpha   90.00
_cell.angle_beta   90.00
_cell.angle_gamma   90.00
#
_symmetry.space_group_name_H-M   'P 1'
#
loop_
_entity.id
_entity.type
_entity.pdbx_description
1 polymer ?
#
loop_
_entity_poly.entity_id
_entity_poly.type
_entity_poly.pdbx_seq_one_letter_code
_entity_poly.pdbx_strand_id
1 'polypeptide(L)'
;MIAKIISLLLVSGIKFIFAFPIAIKLHFTCIQTIILTSTGGIAGIIFFSFFWEHVITLYFWLIHKYLHKYPKIRARLREIKYWFVKPKDKRNIPFRRKRRYVFLKQNAGILGIALLTPILLSIPLGTFLAVRFYGRSVKIILILSSTVVFWSTIISCLIYFTTFRY
;
A
#
# COMPACT_ATOMS: atom_id res chain seq x y z
N MET A 1 -1.60 -4.95 28.76
CA MET A 1 -2.37 -5.71 27.76
C MET A 1 -2.78 -4.84 26.57
N ILE A 2 -3.56 -3.78 26.79
CA ILE A 2 -4.07 -2.89 25.73
C ILE A 2 -2.95 -2.25 24.89
N ALA A 3 -1.91 -1.72 25.51
CA ALA A 3 -0.78 -1.12 24.79
C ALA A 3 -0.05 -2.09 23.83
N LYS A 4 0.03 -3.38 24.20
CA LYS A 4 0.64 -4.44 23.35
C LYS A 4 -0.20 -4.71 22.10
N ILE A 5 -1.53 -4.67 22.25
CA ILE A 5 -2.49 -4.84 21.16
C ILE A 5 -2.42 -3.66 20.20
N ILE A 6 -2.41 -2.44 20.74
CA ILE A 6 -2.34 -1.21 19.95
C ILE A 6 -1.02 -1.14 19.18
N SER A 7 0.12 -1.46 19.80
CA SER A 7 1.41 -1.44 19.11
C SER A 7 1.46 -2.44 17.96
N LEU A 8 0.94 -3.66 18.15
CA LEU A 8 0.88 -4.67 17.11
C LEU A 8 -0.04 -4.24 15.95
N LEU A 9 -1.22 -3.67 16.25
CA LEU A 9 -2.14 -3.11 15.27
C LEU A 9 -1.47 -2.03 14.42
N LEU A 10 -0.81 -1.06 15.05
CA LEU A 10 -0.15 0.05 14.35
C LEU A 10 1.01 -0.44 13.48
N VAL A 11 1.87 -1.32 14.02
CA VAL A 11 3.00 -1.84 13.24
C VAL A 11 2.50 -2.67 12.07
N SER A 12 1.49 -3.51 12.28
CA SER A 12 0.92 -4.32 11.20
C SER A 12 0.28 -3.47 10.10
N GLY A 13 -0.29 -2.30 10.40
CA GLY A 13 -0.84 -1.38 9.41
C GLY A 13 0.21 -0.63 8.59
N ILE A 14 1.43 -0.43 9.13
CA ILE A 14 2.52 0.31 8.45
C ILE A 14 3.51 -0.64 7.77
N LYS A 15 3.98 -1.65 8.51
CA LYS A 15 4.95 -2.66 8.07
C LYS A 15 4.51 -4.04 8.53
N PHE A 16 3.69 -4.69 7.70
CA PHE A 16 3.10 -5.99 7.96
C PHE A 16 4.09 -7.05 8.46
N ILE A 17 5.23 -7.22 7.78
CA ILE A 17 6.28 -8.19 8.17
C ILE A 17 6.83 -7.96 9.57
N PHE A 18 6.97 -6.71 10.02
CA PHE A 18 7.51 -6.42 11.35
C PHE A 18 6.53 -6.70 12.48
N ALA A 19 5.24 -6.86 12.18
CA ALA A 19 4.27 -7.22 13.18
C ALA A 19 4.55 -8.62 13.75
N PHE A 20 5.02 -9.57 12.94
CA PHE A 20 5.17 -10.94 13.42
C PHE A 20 6.32 -11.16 14.41
N PRO A 21 7.55 -10.65 14.21
CA PRO A 21 8.59 -10.71 15.24
C PRO A 21 8.18 -10.00 16.53
N ILE A 22 7.42 -8.91 16.42
CA ILE A 22 6.87 -8.19 17.57
C ILE A 22 5.81 -9.05 18.28
N ALA A 23 4.99 -9.80 17.55
CA ALA A 23 3.99 -10.69 18.13
C ALA A 23 4.64 -11.79 18.98
N ILE A 24 5.74 -12.37 18.50
CA ILE A 24 6.54 -13.36 19.26
C ILE A 24 7.09 -12.71 20.53
N LYS A 25 7.72 -11.53 20.42
CA LYS A 25 8.30 -10.81 21.56
C LYS A 25 7.26 -10.42 22.62
N LEU A 26 6.00 -10.24 22.20
CA LEU A 26 4.88 -9.89 23.09
C LEU A 26 4.11 -11.12 23.60
N HIS A 27 4.55 -12.34 23.22
CA HIS A 27 3.96 -13.64 23.58
C HIS A 27 2.48 -13.78 23.19
N PHE A 28 2.09 -13.29 22.00
CA PHE A 28 0.75 -13.50 21.49
C PHE A 28 0.56 -14.91 20.94
N THR A 29 -0.66 -15.44 21.03
CA THR A 29 -1.00 -16.73 20.41
C THR A 29 -1.09 -16.60 18.89
N CYS A 30 -1.04 -17.75 18.18
CA CYS A 30 -1.17 -17.79 16.72
C CYS A 30 -2.47 -17.11 16.25
N ILE A 31 -3.60 -17.47 16.86
CA ILE A 31 -4.92 -16.90 16.52
C ILE A 31 -4.98 -15.40 16.81
N GLN A 32 -4.47 -14.95 17.96
CA GLN A 32 -4.43 -13.53 18.30
C GLN A 32 -3.58 -12.75 17.28
N THR A 33 -2.45 -13.32 16.85
CA THR A 33 -1.58 -12.70 15.84
C THR A 33 -2.30 -12.59 14.50
N ILE A 34 -3.00 -13.63 14.04
CA ILE A 34 -3.76 -13.61 12.78
C ILE A 34 -4.85 -12.53 12.83
N ILE A 35 -5.65 -12.49 13.90
CA ILE A 35 -6.75 -11.52 14.04
C ILE A 35 -6.19 -10.09 14.11
N LEU A 36 -5.17 -9.83 14.93
CA LEU A 36 -4.60 -8.50 15.12
C LEU A 36 -3.88 -7.98 13.88
N THR A 37 -3.10 -8.82 13.21
CA THR A 37 -2.37 -8.42 11.99
C THR A 37 -3.31 -8.24 10.80
N SER A 38 -4.36 -9.07 10.69
CA SER A 38 -5.37 -8.91 9.64
C SER A 38 -6.20 -7.64 9.84
N THR A 39 -6.68 -7.40 11.07
CA THR A 39 -7.44 -6.17 11.38
C THR A 39 -6.59 -4.92 11.20
N GLY A 40 -5.35 -4.91 11.68
CA GLY A 40 -4.44 -3.77 11.52
C GLY A 40 -4.00 -3.56 10.07
N GLY A 41 -3.75 -4.63 9.32
CA GLY A 41 -3.43 -4.55 7.91
C GLY A 41 -4.60 -4.02 7.06
N ILE A 42 -5.84 -4.48 7.31
CA ILE A 42 -7.04 -3.97 6.63
C ILE A 42 -7.30 -2.51 7.01
N ALA A 43 -7.20 -2.16 8.30
CA ALA A 43 -7.33 -0.78 8.77
C ALA A 43 -6.28 0.13 8.13
N GLY A 44 -5.03 -0.33 8.04
CA GLY A 44 -3.94 0.36 7.34
C GLY A 44 -4.26 0.55 5.86
N ILE A 45 -4.75 -0.49 5.16
CA ILE A 45 -5.12 -0.40 3.75
C ILE A 45 -6.17 0.71 3.53
N ILE A 46 -7.22 0.68 4.34
CA ILE A 46 -8.30 1.66 4.26
C ILE A 46 -7.73 3.06 4.55
N PHE A 47 -7.04 3.23 5.68
CA PHE A 47 -6.44 4.51 6.07
C PHE A 47 -5.55 5.09 4.97
N PHE A 48 -4.59 4.31 4.47
CA PHE A 48 -3.66 4.79 3.44
C PHE A 48 -4.34 5.06 2.10
N SER A 49 -5.38 4.29 1.74
CA SER A 49 -6.15 4.54 0.52
C SER A 49 -6.78 5.95 0.48
N PHE A 50 -7.20 6.49 1.63
CA PHE A 50 -7.73 7.85 1.75
C PHE A 50 -6.63 8.88 2.05
N PHE A 51 -5.63 8.51 2.84
CA PHE A 51 -4.56 9.40 3.26
C PHE A 51 -3.75 9.93 2.07
N TRP A 52 -3.46 9.09 1.08
CA TRP A 52 -2.67 9.49 -0.09
C TRP A 52 -3.33 10.59 -0.92
N GLU A 53 -4.66 10.59 -1.05
CA GLU A 53 -5.39 11.66 -1.75
C GLU A 53 -5.18 13.03 -1.05
N HIS A 54 -5.17 13.03 0.28
CA HIS A 54 -4.93 14.22 1.09
C HIS A 54 -3.48 14.68 1.01
N VAL A 55 -2.51 13.76 1.11
CA VAL A 55 -1.08 14.09 1.00
C VAL A 55 -0.75 14.74 -0.33
N ILE A 56 -1.28 14.19 -1.44
CA ILE A 56 -1.07 14.75 -2.78
C ILE A 56 -1.68 16.16 -2.87
N THR A 57 -2.90 16.33 -2.35
CA THR A 57 -3.59 17.63 -2.36
C THR A 57 -2.83 18.67 -1.53
N LEU A 58 -2.36 18.29 -0.34
CA LEU A 58 -1.56 19.12 0.54
C LEU A 58 -0.23 19.51 -0.11
N TYR A 59 0.50 18.54 -0.70
CA TYR A 59 1.75 18.80 -1.41
C TYR A 59 1.57 19.84 -2.52
N PHE A 60 0.50 19.71 -3.30
CA PHE A 60 0.19 20.70 -4.34
C PHE A 60 -0.26 22.05 -3.79
N TRP A 61 -1.01 22.07 -2.69
CA TRP A 61 -1.36 23.32 -2.01
C TRP A 61 -0.12 24.05 -1.50
N LEU A 62 0.83 23.32 -0.92
CA LEU A 62 2.09 23.85 -0.38
C LEU A 62 2.97 24.41 -1.51
N ILE A 63 3.09 23.67 -2.62
CA ILE A 63 3.69 24.17 -3.86
C ILE A 63 2.98 25.42 -4.36
N HIS A 64 1.65 25.44 -4.40
CA HIS A 64 0.90 26.58 -4.94
C HIS A 64 1.13 27.84 -4.10
N LYS A 65 1.20 27.70 -2.77
CA LYS A 65 1.42 28.79 -1.82
C LYS A 65 2.84 29.35 -1.89
N TYR A 66 3.86 28.49 -2.03
CA TYR A 66 5.27 28.92 -2.05
C TYR A 66 5.83 29.24 -3.46
N LEU A 67 5.45 28.48 -4.50
CA LEU A 67 6.01 28.63 -5.85
C LEU A 67 5.21 29.56 -6.76
N HIS A 68 4.28 30.37 -6.23
CA HIS A 68 3.60 31.39 -7.04
C HIS A 68 4.58 32.41 -7.65
N LYS A 69 5.75 32.59 -7.01
CA LYS A 69 6.84 33.48 -7.44
C LYS A 69 7.64 32.96 -8.65
N TYR A 70 7.52 31.67 -9.02
CA TYR A 70 8.30 31.05 -10.10
C TYR A 70 7.39 30.33 -11.14
N PRO A 71 6.87 31.05 -12.14
CA PRO A 71 5.88 30.51 -13.09
C PRO A 71 6.40 29.36 -13.96
N LYS A 72 7.70 29.33 -14.28
CA LYS A 72 8.33 28.24 -15.06
C LYS A 72 8.33 26.90 -14.30
N ILE A 73 8.58 26.91 -12.99
CA ILE A 73 8.61 25.68 -12.17
C ILE A 73 7.18 25.19 -11.93
N ARG A 74 6.22 26.11 -11.75
CA ARG A 74 4.78 25.80 -11.66
C ARG A 74 4.27 25.06 -12.90
N ALA A 75 4.71 25.43 -14.10
CA ALA A 75 4.32 24.77 -15.34
C ALA A 75 4.81 23.31 -15.41
N ARG A 76 6.08 23.04 -15.07
CA ARG A 76 6.61 21.66 -14.99
C ARG A 76 5.88 20.81 -13.94
N LEU A 77 5.64 21.36 -12.76
CA LEU A 77 4.92 20.66 -11.68
C LEU A 77 3.45 20.38 -12.05
N ARG A 78 2.83 21.22 -12.89
CA ARG A 78 1.48 20.99 -13.40
C ARG A 78 1.45 19.82 -14.41
N GLU A 79 2.47 19.68 -15.26
CA GLU A 79 2.60 18.48 -16.12
C GLU A 79 2.79 17.20 -15.29
N ILE A 80 3.62 17.27 -14.24
CA ILE A 80 3.79 16.18 -13.27
C ILE A 80 2.45 15.89 -12.58
N LYS A 81 1.67 16.91 -12.16
CA LYS A 81 0.30 16.74 -11.63
C LYS A 81 -0.60 16.01 -12.61
N TYR A 82 -0.56 16.34 -13.90
CA TYR A 82 -1.32 15.60 -14.91
C TYR A 82 -0.84 14.15 -15.05
N TRP A 83 0.44 13.87 -14.83
CA TRP A 83 0.96 12.49 -14.82
C TRP A 83 0.63 11.73 -13.53
N PHE A 84 0.42 12.41 -12.40
CA PHE A 84 0.12 11.80 -11.10
C PHE A 84 -1.38 11.78 -10.72
N VAL A 85 -2.22 12.67 -11.24
CA VAL A 85 -3.63 12.85 -10.79
C VAL A 85 -4.66 12.28 -11.78
N LYS A 86 -4.37 12.24 -13.09
CA LYS A 86 -5.24 11.59 -14.07
C LYS A 86 -4.38 10.74 -15.01
N PRO A 87 -4.54 9.41 -15.11
CA PRO A 87 -3.97 8.71 -16.24
C PRO A 87 -4.57 9.35 -17.49
N LYS A 88 -3.71 10.01 -18.27
CA LYS A 88 -4.12 10.72 -19.47
C LYS A 88 -4.51 9.68 -20.52
N ASP A 89 -5.79 9.39 -20.60
CA ASP A 89 -6.33 8.82 -21.82
C ASP A 89 -6.24 9.90 -22.93
N LYS A 90 -5.89 9.48 -24.14
CA LYS A 90 -5.61 10.32 -25.33
C LYS A 90 -4.38 11.25 -25.30
N ARG A 91 -3.16 10.70 -25.27
CA ARG A 91 -2.07 11.26 -26.09
C ARG A 91 -1.40 10.15 -26.91
N ASN A 92 -1.07 10.46 -28.16
CA ASN A 92 -0.38 9.58 -29.10
C ASN A 92 1.07 9.38 -28.64
N ILE A 93 1.26 8.56 -27.60
CA ILE A 93 2.58 8.10 -27.16
C ILE A 93 3.09 7.11 -28.22
N PRO A 94 4.36 7.16 -28.65
CA PRO A 94 4.90 6.22 -29.63
C PRO A 94 4.70 4.77 -29.17
N PHE A 95 4.19 3.95 -30.10
CA PHE A 95 3.69 2.58 -29.89
C PHE A 95 4.65 1.68 -29.08
N ARG A 96 5.97 1.82 -29.28
CA ARG A 96 7.00 1.02 -28.59
C ARG A 96 7.07 1.27 -27.07
N ARG A 97 6.92 2.52 -26.61
CA ARG A 97 6.87 2.84 -25.16
C ARG A 97 5.51 2.50 -24.56
N LYS A 98 4.44 2.61 -25.36
CA LYS A 98 3.09 2.16 -25.01
C LYS A 98 3.08 0.67 -24.67
N ARG A 99 3.78 -0.16 -25.47
CA ARG A 99 3.83 -1.62 -25.29
C ARG A 99 4.40 -2.05 -23.94
N ARG A 100 5.50 -1.46 -23.44
CA ARG A 100 6.04 -1.84 -22.11
C ARG A 100 5.15 -1.43 -20.94
N TYR A 101 4.56 -0.23 -20.99
CA TYR A 101 3.66 0.25 -19.94
C TYR A 101 2.35 -0.56 -19.92
N VAL A 102 1.84 -0.89 -21.11
CA VAL A 102 0.68 -1.78 -21.29
C VAL A 102 1.03 -3.22 -20.91
N PHE A 103 2.23 -3.71 -21.17
CA PHE A 103 2.69 -5.05 -20.79
C PHE A 103 2.91 -5.17 -19.28
N LEU A 104 3.41 -4.14 -18.59
CA LEU A 104 3.41 -4.09 -17.12
C LEU A 104 1.99 -4.06 -16.54
N LYS A 105 1.06 -3.31 -17.17
CA LYS A 105 -0.35 -3.28 -16.79
C LYS A 105 -1.09 -4.60 -17.10
N GLN A 106 -0.71 -5.32 -18.15
CA GLN A 106 -1.34 -6.55 -18.62
C GLN A 106 -0.74 -7.82 -17.99
N ASN A 107 0.58 -7.90 -17.80
CA ASN A 107 1.26 -9.09 -17.29
C ASN A 107 1.45 -9.10 -15.76
N ALA A 108 1.51 -7.94 -15.09
CA ALA A 108 1.62 -7.94 -13.63
C ALA A 108 0.25 -8.08 -12.92
N GLY A 109 -0.86 -7.80 -13.62
CA GLY A 109 -2.22 -7.89 -13.08
C GLY A 109 -2.45 -7.06 -11.81
N ILE A 110 -3.71 -6.91 -11.39
CA ILE A 110 -4.04 -6.34 -10.06
C ILE A 110 -3.49 -7.28 -8.97
N LEU A 111 -3.60 -8.57 -9.24
CA LEU A 111 -3.21 -9.66 -8.36
C LEU A 111 -1.70 -9.80 -8.16
N GLY A 112 -0.87 -9.64 -9.19
CA GLY A 112 0.58 -9.79 -9.02
C GLY A 112 1.18 -8.67 -8.17
N ILE A 113 0.70 -7.43 -8.35
CA ILE A 113 1.10 -6.31 -7.49
C ILE A 113 0.57 -6.55 -6.06
N ALA A 114 -0.70 -6.93 -5.89
CA ALA A 114 -1.28 -7.21 -4.57
C ALA A 114 -0.56 -8.37 -3.84
N LEU A 115 -0.21 -9.46 -4.53
CA LEU A 115 0.49 -10.61 -3.96
C LEU A 115 1.93 -10.29 -3.55
N LEU A 116 2.61 -9.42 -4.30
CA LEU A 116 3.95 -8.95 -3.94
C LEU A 116 3.93 -7.93 -2.80
N THR A 117 2.83 -7.21 -2.58
CA THR A 117 2.79 -6.12 -1.58
C THR A 117 3.08 -6.54 -0.15
N PRO A 118 2.38 -7.49 0.49
CA PRO A 118 2.61 -7.75 1.92
C PRO A 118 4.03 -8.27 2.25
N ILE A 119 4.78 -8.77 1.26
CA ILE A 119 6.15 -9.26 1.43
C ILE A 119 7.20 -8.22 1.01
N LEU A 120 7.02 -7.59 -0.15
CA LEU A 120 8.05 -6.77 -0.78
C LEU A 120 7.80 -5.26 -0.62
N LEU A 121 6.56 -4.83 -0.45
CA LEU A 121 6.13 -3.43 -0.51
C LEU A 121 5.22 -3.10 0.67
N SER A 122 5.78 -2.42 1.69
CA SER A 122 5.05 -1.89 2.85
C SER A 122 3.62 -1.46 2.51
N ILE A 123 2.63 -1.80 3.35
CA ILE A 123 1.20 -1.50 3.12
C ILE A 123 0.95 -0.08 2.59
N PRO A 124 1.58 0.99 3.13
CA PRO A 124 1.41 2.34 2.59
C PRO A 124 1.79 2.48 1.11
N LEU A 125 2.89 1.85 0.70
CA LEU A 125 3.38 1.88 -0.68
C LEU A 125 2.54 0.98 -1.59
N GLY A 126 2.15 -0.20 -1.10
CA GLY A 126 1.32 -1.13 -1.84
C GLY A 126 -0.07 -0.58 -2.15
N THR A 127 -0.73 0.02 -1.15
CA THR A 127 -2.01 0.71 -1.34
C THR A 127 -1.89 1.91 -2.25
N PHE A 128 -0.85 2.73 -2.08
CA PHE A 128 -0.60 3.86 -2.97
C PHE A 128 -0.53 3.41 -4.43
N LEU A 129 0.27 2.37 -4.70
CA LEU A 129 0.45 1.83 -6.03
C LEU A 129 -0.85 1.26 -6.60
N ALA A 130 -1.56 0.43 -5.83
CA ALA A 130 -2.81 -0.18 -6.26
C ALA A 130 -3.90 0.85 -6.59
N VAL A 131 -4.13 1.82 -5.69
CA VAL A 131 -5.09 2.91 -5.90
C VAL A 131 -4.69 3.78 -7.10
N ARG A 132 -3.38 3.99 -7.32
CA ARG A 132 -2.89 4.81 -8.42
C ARG A 132 -3.04 4.15 -9.78
N PHE A 133 -2.71 2.85 -9.87
CA PHE A 133 -2.71 2.11 -11.14
C PHE A 133 -4.11 1.65 -11.56
N TYR A 134 -4.94 1.27 -10.58
CA TYR A 134 -6.25 0.67 -10.84
C TYR A 134 -7.43 1.51 -10.34
N GLY A 135 -7.17 2.64 -9.68
CA GLY A 135 -8.19 3.52 -9.11
C GLY A 135 -8.58 3.11 -7.68
N ARG A 136 -9.28 3.99 -6.97
CA ARG A 136 -9.88 3.63 -5.68
C ARG A 136 -11.22 2.93 -5.96
N SER A 137 -11.24 1.60 -5.90
CA SER A 137 -12.48 0.82 -5.97
C SER A 137 -12.57 -0.17 -4.81
N VAL A 138 -13.80 -0.48 -4.39
CA VAL A 138 -14.05 -1.47 -3.33
C VAL A 138 -13.42 -2.82 -3.69
N LYS A 139 -13.45 -3.21 -4.97
CA LYS A 139 -12.80 -4.42 -5.47
C LYS A 139 -11.31 -4.46 -5.17
N ILE A 140 -10.61 -3.34 -5.35
CA ILE A 140 -9.16 -3.26 -5.11
C ILE A 140 -8.85 -3.32 -3.63
N ILE A 141 -9.63 -2.62 -2.80
CA ILE A 141 -9.49 -2.68 -1.33
C ILE A 141 -9.71 -4.11 -0.85
N LEU A 142 -10.76 -4.78 -1.34
CA LEU A 142 -11.05 -6.18 -1.00
C LEU A 142 -9.93 -7.13 -1.44
N ILE A 143 -9.39 -6.98 -2.66
CA ILE A 143 -8.27 -7.81 -3.13
C ILE A 143 -7.05 -7.64 -2.22
N LEU A 144 -6.70 -6.40 -1.85
CA LEU A 144 -5.60 -6.13 -0.92
C LEU A 144 -5.86 -6.73 0.47
N SER A 145 -7.08 -6.59 1.00
CA SER A 145 -7.49 -7.18 2.28
C SER A 145 -7.41 -8.71 2.25
N SER A 146 -7.94 -9.36 1.22
CA SER A 146 -7.85 -10.82 1.05
C SER A 146 -6.40 -11.29 1.01
N THR A 147 -5.53 -10.52 0.37
CA THR A 147 -4.11 -10.85 0.26
C THR A 147 -3.44 -10.74 1.63
N VAL A 148 -3.73 -9.68 2.40
CA VAL A 148 -3.23 -9.53 3.78
C VAL A 148 -3.66 -10.69 4.69
N VAL A 149 -4.93 -11.13 4.62
CA VAL A 149 -5.43 -12.26 5.41
C VAL A 149 -4.76 -13.58 5.01
N PHE A 150 -4.53 -13.77 3.71
CA PHE A 150 -3.83 -14.95 3.21
C PHE A 150 -2.40 -15.00 3.75
N TRP A 151 -1.66 -13.90 3.66
CA TRP A 151 -0.29 -13.84 4.16
C TRP A 151 -0.20 -13.83 5.69
N SER A 152 -1.17 -13.27 6.42
CA SER A 152 -1.19 -13.33 7.89
C SER A 152 -1.28 -14.78 8.37
N THR A 153 -2.14 -15.57 7.73
CA THR A 153 -2.32 -16.98 8.05
C THR A 153 -1.05 -17.79 7.77
N ILE A 154 -0.45 -17.62 6.59
CA ILE A 154 0.78 -18.33 6.20
C ILE A 154 1.93 -17.99 7.15
N ILE A 155 2.20 -16.70 7.39
CA ILE A 155 3.35 -16.28 8.20
C ILE A 155 3.14 -16.63 9.67
N SER A 156 1.94 -16.46 10.22
CA SER A 156 1.64 -16.87 11.60
C SER A 156 1.78 -18.38 11.80
N CYS A 157 1.33 -19.20 10.83
CA CYS A 157 1.51 -20.65 10.89
C CYS A 157 3.00 -21.03 10.85
N LEU A 158 3.76 -20.44 9.92
CA LEU A 158 5.20 -20.68 9.79
C LEU A 158 5.96 -20.31 11.06
N ILE A 159 5.64 -19.15 11.64
CA ILE A 159 6.28 -18.68 12.87
C ILE A 159 5.97 -19.61 14.04
N TYR A 160 4.71 -19.98 14.23
CA TYR A 160 4.33 -20.89 15.31
C TYR A 160 5.07 -22.23 15.18
N PHE A 161 5.19 -22.76 13.95
CA PHE A 161 5.96 -23.97 13.69
C PHE A 161 7.45 -23.81 14.04
N THR A 162 8.06 -22.66 13.73
CA THR A 162 9.46 -22.39 14.09
C THR A 162 9.67 -22.16 15.59
N THR A 163 8.71 -21.51 16.27
CA THR A 163 8.79 -21.27 17.72
C THR A 163 8.62 -22.56 18.51
N PHE A 164 7.84 -23.54 18.04
CA PHE A 164 7.72 -24.85 18.69
C PHE A 164 9.00 -25.70 18.63
N ARG A 165 9.97 -25.31 17.78
CA ARG A 165 11.25 -25.99 17.62
C ARG A 165 12.37 -25.44 18.52
N TYR A 166 12.09 -24.42 19.33
CA TYR A 166 13.01 -23.82 20.30
C TYR A 166 12.37 -23.82 21.70
#